data_AF-A0A813UAU3-F1
#
_entry.id   AF-A0A813UAU3-F1
#
_cell.length_a   1.000
_cell.length_b   1.000
_cell.length_c   1.000
_cell.angle_alpha   90.00
_cell.angle_beta   90.00
_cell.angle_gamma   90.00
#
_symmetry.space_group_name_H-M   'P 1'
#
loop_
_entity.id
_entity.type
_entity.pdbx_description
1 polymer ?
#
loop_
_entity_poly.entity_id
_entity_poly.type
_entity_poly.pdbx_seq_one_letter_code
_entity_poly.pdbx_strand_id
1 'polypeptide(L)'
;MICPDPIYVLNIIVKGSNPHGITIGDFNNDHILDIIAVTAGTNQVILAQGYGNGTFGNETSYTTGYNFNPYAVAVGYFNGDNWLDIAIAIYQGDHIEILLKTC
;
A
#
# COMPACT_ATOMS: atom_id res chain seq x y z
N MET A 1 26.24 17.27 -13.83
CA MET A 1 26.59 16.05 -13.07
C MET A 1 25.42 15.12 -13.26
N ILE A 2 25.58 14.10 -14.11
CA ILE A 2 24.52 13.16 -14.46
C ILE A 2 24.67 12.00 -13.48
N CYS A 3 23.78 11.87 -12.50
CA CYS A 3 23.71 10.65 -11.70
C CYS A 3 23.05 9.60 -12.59
N PRO A 4 23.73 8.51 -12.98
CA PRO A 4 23.00 7.33 -13.40
C PRO A 4 22.24 6.87 -12.15
N ASP A 5 20.93 7.08 -12.12
CA ASP A 5 20.03 6.39 -11.17
C ASP A 5 19.69 5.04 -11.81
N PRO A 6 20.41 3.94 -11.49
CA PRO A 6 20.02 2.63 -11.95
C PRO A 6 18.61 2.32 -11.45
N ILE A 7 17.73 1.96 -12.38
CA ILE A 7 16.38 1.47 -12.04
C ILE A 7 16.55 0.11 -11.36
N TYR A 8 16.29 0.05 -10.06
CA TYR A 8 16.20 -1.22 -9.34
C TYR A 8 14.80 -1.79 -9.49
N VAL A 9 14.71 -3.04 -9.95
CA VAL A 9 13.44 -3.78 -9.97
C VAL A 9 13.24 -4.41 -8.60
N LEU A 10 12.35 -3.83 -7.79
CA LEU A 10 11.86 -4.49 -6.59
C LEU A 10 10.68 -5.40 -6.96
N ASN A 11 10.79 -6.67 -6.61
CA ASN A 11 9.65 -7.59 -6.68
C ASN A 11 9.07 -7.73 -5.27
N ILE A 12 7.92 -7.10 -5.04
CA ILE A 12 7.06 -7.36 -3.87
C ILE A 12 6.33 -8.68 -4.17
N ILE A 13 6.88 -9.81 -3.73
CA ILE A 13 6.38 -11.15 -4.11
C ILE A 13 5.57 -11.75 -2.97
N VAL A 14 4.26 -11.61 -3.07
CA VAL A 14 3.32 -12.46 -2.34
C VAL A 14 2.78 -13.52 -3.29
N LYS A 15 3.03 -14.80 -3.01
CA LYS A 15 2.60 -15.91 -3.88
C LYS A 15 1.07 -15.94 -3.98
N GLY A 16 0.55 -15.99 -5.21
CA GLY A 16 -0.89 -15.98 -5.46
C GLY A 16 -1.57 -14.62 -5.21
N SER A 17 -0.80 -13.54 -5.03
CA SER A 17 -1.32 -12.21 -4.66
C SER A 17 -2.28 -11.59 -5.67
N ASN A 18 -2.04 -11.75 -6.97
CA ASN A 18 -2.83 -11.08 -8.02
C ASN A 18 -3.02 -9.57 -7.70
N PRO A 19 -1.94 -8.75 -7.74
CA PRO A 19 -2.02 -7.35 -7.38
C PRO A 19 -2.89 -6.57 -8.36
N HIS A 20 -3.83 -5.75 -7.87
CA HIS A 20 -4.80 -4.99 -8.70
C HIS A 20 -4.59 -3.48 -8.65
N GLY A 21 -4.17 -2.94 -7.50
CA GLY A 21 -4.01 -1.51 -7.30
C GLY A 21 -2.76 -1.19 -6.49
N ILE A 22 -2.21 0.00 -6.72
CA ILE A 22 -1.05 0.53 -6.01
C ILE A 22 -1.28 2.02 -5.70
N THR A 23 -0.74 2.49 -4.59
CA THR A 23 -0.67 3.91 -4.23
C THR A 23 0.64 4.20 -3.51
N ILE A 24 1.00 5.48 -3.42
CA ILE A 24 2.25 5.99 -2.87
C ILE A 24 1.93 7.10 -1.88
N GLY A 25 2.66 7.17 -0.78
CA GLY A 25 2.50 8.19 0.25
C GLY A 25 3.49 8.01 1.39
N ASP A 26 3.63 9.02 2.22
CA ASP A 26 4.35 8.92 3.50
C ASP A 26 3.35 8.40 4.53
N PHE A 27 3.36 7.09 4.80
CA PHE A 27 2.40 6.47 5.72
C PHE A 27 2.96 6.38 7.14
N ASN A 28 4.25 6.62 7.36
CA ASN A 28 4.89 6.54 8.67
C ASN A 28 5.37 7.91 9.22
N ASN A 29 5.11 9.00 8.50
CA ASN A 29 5.51 10.39 8.78
C ASN A 29 7.03 10.59 8.91
N ASP A 30 7.83 9.83 8.16
CA ASP A 30 9.29 9.97 8.12
C ASP A 30 9.79 10.84 6.95
N HIS A 31 8.87 11.41 6.15
CA HIS A 31 9.11 12.19 4.94
C HIS A 31 9.72 11.38 3.77
N ILE A 32 9.63 10.06 3.82
CA ILE A 32 10.01 9.15 2.75
C ILE A 32 8.74 8.52 2.16
N LEU A 33 8.72 8.35 0.84
CA LEU A 33 7.60 7.71 0.17
C LEU A 33 7.63 6.20 0.37
N ASP A 34 6.54 5.65 0.89
CA ASP A 34 6.26 4.23 0.95
C ASP A 34 5.31 3.82 -0.20
N ILE A 35 5.14 2.50 -0.36
CA ILE A 35 4.23 1.91 -1.33
C ILE A 35 3.15 1.11 -0.61
N ILE A 36 1.91 1.25 -1.06
CA ILE A 36 0.82 0.33 -0.72
C ILE A 36 0.35 -0.38 -1.97
N ALA A 37 0.18 -1.70 -1.90
CA ALA A 37 -0.42 -2.53 -2.94
C ALA A 37 -1.62 -3.32 -2.39
N VAL A 38 -2.68 -3.47 -3.19
CA VAL A 38 -3.79 -4.37 -2.89
C VAL A 38 -3.71 -5.64 -3.71
N THR A 39 -3.89 -6.78 -3.05
CA THR A 39 -3.69 -8.11 -3.62
C THR A 39 -4.97 -8.92 -3.56
N ALA A 40 -5.67 -8.96 -4.68
CA ALA A 40 -6.97 -9.61 -4.84
C ALA A 40 -6.97 -11.10 -4.48
N GLY A 41 -5.90 -11.81 -4.87
CA GLY A 41 -5.79 -13.26 -4.71
C GLY A 41 -5.49 -13.70 -3.28
N THR A 42 -4.87 -12.83 -2.47
CA THR A 42 -4.64 -13.10 -1.04
C THR A 42 -5.53 -12.30 -0.10
N ASN A 43 -6.36 -11.39 -0.62
CA ASN A 43 -7.18 -10.44 0.15
C ASN A 43 -6.36 -9.61 1.13
N GLN A 44 -5.23 -9.06 0.66
CA GLN A 44 -4.34 -8.28 1.50
C GLN A 44 -4.09 -6.88 0.95
N VAL A 45 -3.72 -6.00 1.86
CA VAL A 45 -3.09 -4.71 1.61
C VAL A 45 -1.67 -4.83 2.11
N ILE A 46 -0.69 -4.59 1.25
CA ILE A 46 0.73 -4.69 1.56
C ILE A 46 1.29 -3.27 1.62
N LEU A 47 1.92 -2.92 2.74
CA LEU A 47 2.70 -1.69 2.93
C LEU A 47 4.19 -2.03 2.88
N ALA A 48 4.90 -1.48 1.90
CA ALA A 48 6.35 -1.57 1.77
C ALA A 48 6.96 -0.21 2.13
N GLN A 49 7.70 -0.16 3.24
CA GLN A 49 8.31 1.08 3.76
C GLN A 49 9.49 1.53 2.89
N GLY A 50 9.55 2.81 2.53
CA GLY A 50 10.66 3.37 1.78
C GLY A 50 11.88 3.63 2.65
N TYR A 51 13.09 3.47 2.09
CA TYR A 51 14.34 3.89 2.73
C TYR A 51 14.96 5.15 2.12
N GLY A 52 14.27 5.81 1.18
CA GLY A 52 14.69 7.09 0.58
C GLY A 52 15.84 6.98 -0.43
N ASN A 53 16.37 5.78 -0.66
CA ASN A 53 17.44 5.47 -1.60
C ASN A 53 16.98 4.58 -2.75
N GLY A 54 15.67 4.52 -3.01
CA GLY A 54 15.05 3.64 -4.01
C GLY A 54 14.89 2.18 -3.58
N THR A 55 15.28 1.84 -2.34
CA THR A 55 15.02 0.53 -1.74
C THR A 55 13.88 0.59 -0.73
N PHE A 56 13.27 -0.56 -0.48
CA PHE A 56 12.14 -0.70 0.44
C PHE A 56 12.44 -1.79 1.47
N GLY A 57 11.92 -1.58 2.67
CA GLY A 57 12.04 -2.49 3.80
C GLY A 57 11.10 -3.68 3.73
N ASN A 58 11.00 -4.38 4.86
CA ASN A 58 10.07 -5.48 5.01
C ASN A 58 8.62 -5.01 4.83
N GLU A 59 7.85 -5.85 4.16
CA GLU A 59 6.44 -5.65 3.91
C GLU A 59 5.62 -5.92 5.17
N THR A 60 4.68 -5.02 5.48
CA THR A 60 3.61 -5.26 6.45
C THR A 60 2.34 -5.56 5.69
N SER A 61 1.60 -6.61 6.07
CA SER A 61 0.37 -7.02 5.39
C SER A 61 -0.85 -6.90 6.31
N TYR A 62 -1.92 -6.33 5.80
CA TYR A 62 -3.24 -6.23 6.45
C TYR A 62 -4.23 -7.07 5.66
N THR A 63 -5.07 -7.87 6.34
CA THR A 63 -6.15 -8.60 5.67
C THR A 63 -7.37 -7.70 5.54
N THR A 64 -7.98 -7.67 4.35
CA THR A 64 -9.27 -6.98 4.14
C THR A 64 -10.45 -7.90 4.43
N GLY A 65 -10.24 -9.10 4.99
CA GLY A 65 -11.28 -10.12 5.18
C GLY A 65 -11.28 -11.22 4.11
N TYR A 66 -12.14 -12.22 4.28
CA TYR A 66 -12.15 -13.42 3.43
C TYR A 66 -13.03 -13.23 2.18
N ASN A 67 -12.48 -13.55 1.00
CA ASN A 67 -13.17 -13.52 -0.31
C ASN A 67 -13.71 -12.14 -0.70
N PHE A 68 -12.95 -11.09 -0.37
CA PHE A 68 -13.38 -9.71 -0.57
C PHE A 68 -12.80 -9.09 -1.84
N ASN A 69 -11.68 -9.61 -2.37
CA ASN A 69 -11.10 -9.21 -3.65
C ASN A 69 -10.88 -7.68 -3.73
N PRO A 70 -9.92 -7.14 -2.95
CA PRO A 70 -9.60 -5.72 -2.98
C PRO A 70 -9.07 -5.32 -4.36
N TYR A 71 -9.66 -4.27 -4.94
CA TYR A 71 -9.51 -3.95 -6.36
C TYR A 71 -8.78 -2.62 -6.60
N ALA A 72 -9.13 -1.59 -5.83
CA ALA A 72 -8.53 -0.28 -5.94
C ALA A 72 -8.20 0.28 -4.56
N VAL A 73 -7.21 1.16 -4.51
CA VAL A 73 -6.76 1.81 -3.28
C VAL A 73 -6.60 3.32 -3.52
N ALA A 74 -7.05 4.12 -2.57
CA ALA A 74 -6.91 5.56 -2.52
C ALA A 74 -6.46 5.98 -1.12
N VAL A 75 -5.87 7.16 -0.99
CA VAL A 75 -5.28 7.64 0.27
C VAL A 75 -5.59 9.11 0.49
N GLY A 76 -5.66 9.51 1.76
CA GLY A 76 -5.93 10.88 2.16
C GLY A 76 -6.01 11.04 3.66
N TYR A 77 -6.04 12.27 4.14
CA TYR A 77 -6.27 12.58 5.55
C TYR A 77 -7.78 12.57 5.84
N PHE A 78 -8.38 11.39 6.00
CA PHE A 78 -9.83 11.25 6.12
C PHE A 78 -10.34 11.63 7.51
N ASN A 79 -9.52 11.44 8.54
CA ASN A 79 -9.86 11.79 9.93
C ASN A 79 -9.27 13.14 10.41
N GLY A 80 -8.40 13.77 9.62
CA GLY A 80 -7.78 15.06 9.93
C GLY A 80 -6.67 15.03 11.01
N ASP A 81 -6.08 13.87 11.31
CA ASP A 81 -5.03 13.72 12.33
C ASP A 81 -3.59 13.88 11.81
N ASN A 82 -3.44 14.29 10.55
CA ASN A 82 -2.17 14.38 9.82
C ASN A 82 -1.44 13.05 9.62
N TRP A 83 -2.15 11.92 9.72
CA TRP A 83 -1.67 10.63 9.23
C TRP A 83 -2.45 10.23 7.98
N LEU A 84 -1.72 9.66 7.01
CA LEU A 84 -2.34 9.26 5.75
C LEU A 84 -3.19 7.99 5.96
N ASP A 85 -4.50 8.12 5.78
CA ASP A 85 -5.46 7.03 5.85
C ASP A 85 -5.60 6.33 4.48
N ILE A 86 -6.16 5.12 4.49
CA ILE A 86 -6.29 4.28 3.30
C ILE A 86 -7.76 3.93 3.08
N ALA A 87 -8.25 4.10 1.85
CA ALA A 87 -9.56 3.65 1.40
C ALA A 87 -9.39 2.58 0.33
N ILE A 88 -10.13 1.48 0.46
CA ILE A 88 -10.02 0.32 -0.42
C ILE A 88 -11.38 0.01 -1.00
N ALA A 89 -11.45 -0.09 -2.34
CA ALA A 89 -12.62 -0.59 -3.02
C ALA A 89 -12.60 -2.13 -3.01
N ILE A 90 -13.62 -2.73 -2.43
CA ILE A 90 -13.74 -4.18 -2.24
C ILE A 90 -14.76 -4.74 -3.24
N TYR A 91 -14.28 -5.42 -4.28
CA TYR A 91 -15.14 -5.80 -5.42
C TYR A 91 -16.14 -6.93 -5.09
N GLN A 92 -15.73 -7.95 -4.32
CA GLN A 92 -16.64 -9.06 -3.96
C GLN A 92 -17.41 -8.83 -2.66
N GLY A 93 -16.97 -7.84 -1.87
CA GLY A 93 -17.63 -7.44 -0.62
C GLY A 93 -18.68 -6.34 -0.81
N ASP A 94 -18.79 -5.75 -2.01
CA ASP A 94 -19.73 -4.66 -2.34
C ASP A 94 -19.66 -3.45 -1.37
N HIS A 95 -18.47 -3.12 -0.86
CA HIS A 95 -18.27 -2.00 0.05
C HIS A 95 -16.91 -1.33 -0.14
N ILE A 96 -16.73 -0.22 0.60
CA ILE A 96 -15.44 0.45 0.76
C ILE A 96 -15.00 0.22 2.20
N GLU A 97 -13.77 -0.24 2.38
CA GLU A 97 -13.13 -0.33 3.68
C GLU A 97 -12.21 0.88 3.89
N ILE A 98 -12.25 1.50 5.07
CA ILE A 98 -11.37 2.61 5.44
C ILE A 98 -10.49 2.14 6.60
N LEU A 99 -9.18 2.11 6.37
CA LEU A 99 -8.18 1.87 7.39
C LEU A 99 -7.71 3.24 7.89
N LEU A 100 -8.16 3.60 9.08
CA LEU A 100 -7.70 4.80 9.76
C LEU A 100 -6.34 4.52 10.38
N LYS A 101 -5.36 5.34 10.01
CA LYS A 101 -4.06 5.28 10.65
C LYS A 101 -4.11 6.21 11.85
N THR A 102 -3.66 5.73 13.01
CA THR A 102 -3.60 6.53 14.24
C THR A 102 -2.22 6.39 14.88
N CYS A 103 -1.83 7.38 15.67
CA CYS A 103 -0.66 7.31 16.56
C CYS A 103 -0.90 6.37 17.75
#